data_AF-A0A349YJ77-F1
#
_entry.id   AF-A0A349YJ77-F1
#
_cell.length_a   1.000
_cell.length_b   1.000
_cell.length_c   1.000
_cell.angle_alpha   90.00
_cell.angle_beta   90.00
_cell.angle_gamma   90.00
#
_symmetry.space_group_name_H-M   'P 1'
#
loop_
_entity.id
_entity.type
_entity.pdbx_description
1 polymer ?
#
loop_
_entity_poly.entity_id
_entity_poly.type
_entity_poly.pdbx_seq_one_letter_code
_entity_poly.pdbx_strand_id
1 'polypeptide(L)'
;MKQKIDFILKEDLHFGERYIFRFYPRQSSAYVDKDDNSVILGDYYYSIIYQYIDDEKHSWESDVKFCSECDEDSIICNVGNACINIANGNYEEEYIDCLGNKKTRNLFNYEFHSFGECTTWTIQKIDDMGKTYYGFLLWRYDNVGYRFTLENQMKDFGQYLIYCHEYMKDHVRAVK
;
A
#
# COMPACT_ATOMS: atom_id res chain seq x y z
N MET A 1 1.91 11.10 -19.78
CA MET A 1 1.58 11.61 -18.43
C MET A 1 1.44 10.40 -17.51
N LYS A 2 2.19 10.30 -16.41
CA LYS A 2 2.07 9.16 -15.47
C LYS A 2 0.67 9.18 -14.85
N GLN A 3 -0.11 8.11 -15.02
CA GLN A 3 -1.46 8.03 -14.45
C GLN A 3 -1.34 7.95 -12.92
N LYS A 4 -2.11 8.78 -12.22
CA LYS A 4 -2.22 8.77 -10.76
C LYS A 4 -3.43 7.90 -10.40
N ILE A 5 -3.28 7.07 -9.39
CA ILE A 5 -4.35 6.19 -8.92
C ILE A 5 -4.57 6.50 -7.44
N ASP A 6 -5.74 7.01 -7.09
CA ASP A 6 -6.06 7.49 -5.75
C ASP A 6 -7.02 6.54 -5.04
N PHE A 7 -6.80 6.35 -3.74
CA PHE A 7 -7.74 5.71 -2.82
C PHE A 7 -8.07 6.67 -1.69
N ILE A 8 -9.34 6.85 -1.37
CA ILE A 8 -9.79 7.71 -0.27
C ILE A 8 -9.72 6.90 1.03
N LEU A 9 -8.76 7.23 1.89
CA LEU A 9 -8.56 6.60 3.21
C LEU A 9 -9.63 7.05 4.20
N LYS A 10 -9.99 8.35 4.15
CA LYS A 10 -11.01 8.98 4.98
C LYS A 10 -11.47 10.25 4.29
N GLU A 11 -12.76 10.54 4.34
CA GLU A 11 -13.32 11.78 3.83
C GLU A 11 -14.36 12.31 4.82
N ASP A 12 -14.28 13.62 5.08
CA ASP A 12 -15.27 14.38 5.83
C ASP A 12 -15.82 15.47 4.90
N LEU A 13 -16.96 15.17 4.29
CA LEU A 13 -17.63 16.07 3.35
C LEU A 13 -18.18 17.33 4.03
N HIS A 14 -18.37 17.32 5.35
CA HIS A 14 -18.89 18.49 6.06
C HIS A 14 -17.83 19.59 6.16
N PHE A 15 -16.58 19.20 6.41
CA PHE A 15 -15.45 20.12 6.49
C PHE A 15 -14.68 20.26 5.17
N GLY A 16 -15.04 19.48 4.14
CA GLY A 16 -14.35 19.51 2.86
C GLY A 16 -12.91 18.99 2.99
N GLU A 17 -12.71 17.95 3.79
CA GLU A 17 -11.39 17.40 4.09
C GLU A 17 -11.31 15.92 3.74
N ARG A 18 -10.15 15.47 3.27
CA ARG A 18 -9.91 14.04 3.03
C ARG A 18 -8.44 13.64 3.13
N TYR A 19 -8.23 12.38 3.47
CA TYR A 19 -6.97 11.70 3.35
C TYR A 19 -7.01 10.75 2.16
N ILE A 20 -6.02 10.85 1.28
CA ILE A 20 -5.86 9.98 0.13
C ILE A 20 -4.55 9.21 0.22
N PHE A 21 -4.60 7.95 -0.17
CA PHE A 21 -3.43 7.19 -0.56
C PHE A 21 -3.30 7.30 -2.07
N ARG A 22 -2.17 7.82 -2.56
CA ARG A 22 -1.92 8.03 -3.97
C ARG A 22 -0.74 7.21 -4.42
N PHE A 23 -0.94 6.40 -5.45
CA PHE A 23 0.08 5.60 -6.09
C PHE A 23 0.64 6.29 -7.35
N TYR A 24 1.96 6.23 -7.50
CA TYR A 24 2.71 6.79 -8.62
C TYR A 24 3.61 5.72 -9.24
N PRO A 25 3.21 5.12 -10.38
CA PRO A 25 4.08 4.19 -11.08
C PRO A 25 5.32 4.94 -11.60
N ARG A 26 6.51 4.39 -11.39
CA ARG A 26 7.74 4.85 -12.04
C ARG A 26 8.05 3.91 -13.21
N GLN A 27 8.79 4.45 -14.18
CA GLN A 27 9.28 3.67 -15.30
C GLN A 27 10.42 2.82 -14.74
N SER A 28 10.27 1.51 -14.75
CA SER A 28 11.27 0.61 -14.19
C SER A 28 12.13 -0.03 -15.28
N SER A 29 13.30 -0.50 -14.86
CA SER A 29 14.19 -1.32 -15.68
C SER A 29 13.79 -2.77 -15.47
N ALA A 30 13.13 -3.40 -16.44
CA ALA A 30 12.88 -4.84 -16.37
C ALA A 30 14.22 -5.59 -16.47
N TYR A 31 14.67 -6.24 -15.39
CA TYR A 31 15.75 -7.21 -15.47
C TYR A 31 15.16 -8.55 -15.90
N VAL A 32 15.49 -8.99 -17.12
CA VAL A 32 15.18 -10.35 -17.55
C VAL A 32 16.36 -11.21 -17.10
N ASP A 33 16.17 -12.01 -16.05
CA ASP A 33 17.12 -13.07 -15.76
C ASP A 33 17.04 -14.13 -16.86
N LYS A 34 18.17 -14.74 -17.21
CA LYS A 34 18.37 -15.55 -18.43
C LYS A 34 17.51 -16.83 -18.52
N ASP A 35 16.74 -17.15 -17.49
CA ASP A 35 15.93 -18.37 -17.36
C ASP A 35 14.41 -18.15 -17.56
N ASP A 36 14.02 -17.16 -18.37
CA ASP A 36 12.65 -16.96 -18.88
C ASP A 36 11.56 -16.60 -17.84
N ASN A 37 11.93 -16.47 -16.56
CA ASN A 37 11.10 -15.89 -15.52
C ASN A 37 11.47 -14.42 -15.33
N SER A 38 10.87 -13.52 -16.13
CA SER A 38 11.10 -12.09 -15.96
C SER A 38 10.61 -11.62 -14.58
N VAL A 39 11.53 -11.35 -13.65
CA VAL A 39 11.21 -10.60 -12.42
C VAL A 39 11.10 -9.14 -12.81
N ILE A 40 9.87 -8.62 -12.81
CA ILE A 40 9.64 -7.19 -13.04
C ILE A 40 9.94 -6.49 -11.73
N LEU A 41 11.15 -5.93 -11.60
CA LEU A 41 11.41 -4.94 -10.56
C LEU A 41 10.77 -3.64 -11.04
N GLY A 42 9.72 -3.23 -10.35
CA GLY A 42 8.91 -2.08 -10.70
C GLY A 42 9.04 -1.00 -9.65
N ASP A 43 9.78 0.06 -9.95
CA ASP A 43 9.88 1.20 -9.04
C ASP A 43 8.55 1.96 -9.00
N TYR A 44 8.08 2.30 -7.80
CA TYR A 44 6.94 3.18 -7.60
C TYR A 44 7.15 4.08 -6.40
N TYR A 45 6.36 5.15 -6.35
CA TYR A 45 6.14 5.90 -5.14
C TYR A 45 4.70 5.75 -4.70
N TYR A 46 4.47 5.95 -3.43
CA TYR A 46 3.15 6.29 -2.94
C TYR A 46 3.25 7.43 -1.94
N SER A 47 2.16 8.17 -1.80
CA SER A 47 2.05 9.24 -0.82
C SER A 47 0.72 9.17 -0.10
N ILE A 48 0.76 9.54 1.18
CA ILE A 48 -0.44 9.87 1.93
C ILE A 48 -0.57 11.39 1.91
N ILE A 49 -1.68 11.87 1.37
CA ILE A 49 -1.92 13.29 1.14
C ILE A 49 -3.18 13.67 1.90
N TYR A 50 -3.09 14.73 2.67
CA TYR A 50 -4.26 15.40 3.24
C TYR A 50 -4.68 16.50 2.28
N GLN A 51 -5.95 16.54 1.92
CA GLN A 51 -6.54 17.58 1.08
C GLN A 51 -7.65 18.26 1.85
N TYR A 52 -7.72 19.58 1.72
CA TYR A 52 -8.72 20.42 2.36
C TYR A 52 -9.15 21.54 1.40
N ILE A 53 -10.38 22.04 1.57
CA ILE A 53 -10.83 23.23 0.85
C ILE A 53 -10.29 24.45 1.59
N ASP A 54 -9.55 25.30 0.87
CA ASP A 54 -9.16 26.62 1.35
C ASP A 54 -10.35 27.57 1.16
N ASP A 55 -10.90 28.06 2.27
CA ASP A 55 -12.08 28.94 2.30
C ASP A 55 -11.83 30.29 1.59
N GLU A 56 -10.58 30.79 1.57
CA GLU A 56 -10.25 32.04 0.89
C GLU A 56 -10.13 31.82 -0.61
N LYS A 57 -9.45 30.75 -1.03
CA LYS A 57 -9.20 30.45 -2.45
C LYS A 57 -10.33 29.68 -3.12
N HIS A 58 -11.27 29.14 -2.36
CA HIS A 58 -12.34 28.24 -2.84
C HIS A 58 -11.79 27.08 -3.69
N SER A 59 -10.63 26.56 -3.31
CA SER A 59 -9.92 25.51 -4.05
C SER A 59 -9.38 24.43 -3.13
N TRP A 60 -9.21 23.23 -3.67
CA TRP A 60 -8.54 22.14 -2.97
C TRP A 60 -7.05 22.41 -2.84
N GLU A 61 -6.57 22.44 -1.61
CA GLU A 61 -5.14 22.44 -1.28
C GLU A 61 -4.71 21.02 -0.90
N SER A 62 -3.39 20.79 -0.84
CA SER A 62 -2.85 19.45 -0.58
C SER A 62 -1.53 19.50 0.19
N ASP A 63 -1.49 18.76 1.28
CA ASP A 63 -0.30 18.52 2.09
C ASP A 63 0.14 17.06 1.96
N VAL A 64 1.37 16.83 1.55
CA VAL A 64 1.98 15.49 1.61
C VAL A 64 2.33 15.19 3.06
N LYS A 65 1.64 14.22 3.68
CA LYS A 65 1.88 13.81 5.06
C LYS A 65 2.90 12.67 5.17
N PHE A 66 2.98 11.85 4.13
CA PHE A 66 3.98 10.78 4.02
C PHE A 66 4.26 10.49 2.55
N CYS A 67 5.50 10.12 2.23
CA CYS A 67 5.90 9.65 0.91
C CYS A 67 6.99 8.60 1.06
N SER A 68 6.91 7.53 0.27
CA SER A 68 7.97 6.53 0.17
C SER A 68 8.17 6.11 -1.27
N GLU A 69 9.42 5.81 -1.59
CA GLU A 69 9.79 4.98 -2.73
C GLU A 69 9.67 3.51 -2.35
N CYS A 70 9.42 2.66 -3.34
CA CYS A 70 9.61 1.23 -3.23
C CYS A 70 10.05 0.69 -4.60
N ASP A 71 11.09 -0.13 -4.59
CA ASP A 71 11.70 -0.81 -5.72
C ASP A 71 11.16 -2.25 -5.92
N GLU A 72 10.18 -2.64 -5.10
CA GLU A 72 9.60 -3.97 -5.08
C GLU A 72 8.07 -3.93 -5.15
N ASP A 73 7.54 -4.33 -6.31
CA ASP A 73 6.10 -4.40 -6.59
C ASP A 73 5.38 -5.43 -5.71
N SER A 74 6.09 -6.49 -5.33
CA SER A 74 5.58 -7.59 -4.51
C SER A 74 5.00 -7.12 -3.17
N ILE A 75 5.49 -6.02 -2.59
CA ILE A 75 5.07 -5.58 -1.25
C ILE A 75 3.65 -5.04 -1.23
N ILE A 76 3.27 -4.16 -2.16
CA ILE A 76 1.88 -3.70 -2.26
C ILE A 76 0.93 -4.85 -2.58
N CYS A 77 1.39 -5.85 -3.35
CA CYS A 77 0.62 -7.06 -3.61
C CYS A 77 0.41 -7.89 -2.34
N ASN A 78 1.48 -8.12 -1.56
CA ASN A 78 1.43 -8.88 -0.31
C ASN A 78 0.54 -8.19 0.73
N VAL A 79 0.68 -6.88 0.92
CA VAL A 79 -0.20 -6.10 1.79
C VAL A 79 -1.64 -6.12 1.28
N GLY A 80 -1.84 -6.00 -0.04
CA GLY A 80 -3.16 -6.09 -0.67
C GLY A 80 -3.86 -7.43 -0.41
N ASN A 81 -3.15 -8.54 -0.58
CA ASN A 81 -3.63 -9.88 -0.27
C ASN A 81 -3.94 -10.06 1.23
N ALA A 82 -3.07 -9.54 2.11
CA ALA A 82 -3.32 -9.56 3.55
C ALA A 82 -4.61 -8.81 3.91
N CYS A 83 -4.86 -7.63 3.30
CA CYS A 83 -6.09 -6.88 3.49
C CYS A 83 -7.33 -7.68 3.06
N ILE A 84 -7.27 -8.33 1.89
CA ILE A 84 -8.37 -9.17 1.38
C ILE A 84 -8.62 -10.38 2.31
N ASN A 85 -7.57 -11.05 2.76
CA ASN A 85 -7.68 -12.17 3.69
C ASN A 85 -8.32 -11.76 5.01
N ILE A 86 -7.82 -10.68 5.62
CA ILE A 86 -8.37 -10.12 6.86
C ILE A 86 -9.84 -9.76 6.69
N ALA A 87 -10.21 -9.11 5.57
CA ALA A 87 -11.59 -8.74 5.29
C ALA A 87 -12.54 -9.93 5.12
N ASN A 88 -12.01 -11.08 4.69
CA ASN A 88 -12.77 -12.34 4.58
C ASN A 88 -12.77 -13.17 5.88
N GLY A 89 -12.19 -12.66 6.97
CA GLY A 89 -12.11 -13.36 8.25
C GLY A 89 -10.94 -14.34 8.38
N ASN A 90 -10.01 -14.34 7.42
CA ASN A 90 -8.80 -15.16 7.43
C ASN A 90 -7.63 -14.32 7.96
N TYR A 91 -7.27 -14.53 9.23
CA TYR A 91 -6.23 -13.73 9.90
C TYR A 91 -4.84 -14.38 9.88
N GLU A 92 -4.74 -15.55 9.27
CA GLU A 92 -3.50 -16.30 9.12
C GLU A 92 -3.26 -16.61 7.65
N GLU A 93 -2.01 -16.65 7.26
CA GLU A 93 -1.59 -17.02 5.91
C GLU A 93 -0.54 -18.11 5.97
N GLU A 94 -0.75 -19.14 5.16
CA GLU A 94 0.23 -20.20 4.95
C GLU A 94 1.22 -19.80 3.86
N TYR A 95 2.51 -19.99 4.11
CA TYR A 95 3.57 -19.73 3.14
C TYR A 95 4.65 -20.83 3.22
N ILE A 96 5.48 -20.92 2.19
CA ILE A 96 6.65 -21.80 2.18
C ILE A 96 7.88 -20.95 2.47
N ASP A 97 8.67 -21.31 3.49
CA ASP A 97 9.90 -20.60 3.81
C ASP A 97 11.04 -20.95 2.82
N CYS A 98 12.18 -20.26 2.96
CA CYS A 98 13.35 -20.48 2.09
C CYS A 98 13.98 -21.88 2.22
N LEU A 99 13.55 -22.67 3.21
CA LEU A 99 13.98 -24.04 3.43
C LEU A 99 12.95 -25.06 2.89
N GLY A 100 11.88 -24.59 2.26
CA GLY A 100 10.82 -25.44 1.71
C GLY A 100 9.79 -25.90 2.74
N ASN A 101 9.81 -25.38 3.97
CA ASN A 101 8.86 -25.78 5.00
C ASN A 101 7.58 -24.97 4.91
N LYS A 102 6.44 -25.64 5.07
CA LYS A 102 5.16 -24.98 5.27
C LYS A 102 5.13 -24.27 6.62
N LYS A 103 4.84 -22.98 6.62
CA LYS A 103 4.71 -22.11 7.78
C LYS A 103 3.38 -21.39 7.73
N THR A 104 2.95 -20.90 8.89
CA THR A 104 1.78 -20.03 9.03
C THR A 104 2.23 -18.75 9.72
N ARG A 105 1.78 -17.59 9.24
CA ARG A 105 1.96 -16.30 9.91
C ARG A 105 0.63 -15.67 10.25
N ASN A 106 0.55 -15.01 11.39
CA ASN A 106 -0.55 -14.11 11.70
C ASN A 106 -0.40 -12.86 10.83
N LEU A 107 -1.49 -12.36 10.24
CA LEU A 107 -1.46 -11.18 9.37
C LEU A 107 -1.47 -9.86 10.16
N PHE A 108 -1.90 -9.88 11.43
CA PHE A 108 -1.79 -8.74 12.34
C PHE A 108 -0.44 -8.71 13.04
N ASN A 109 0.09 -7.50 13.22
CA ASN A 109 1.40 -7.22 13.80
C ASN A 109 2.58 -7.88 13.06
N TYR A 110 2.32 -8.48 11.90
CA TYR A 110 3.36 -8.95 11.01
C TYR A 110 3.95 -7.79 10.24
N GLU A 111 5.27 -7.77 10.16
CA GLU A 111 6.04 -6.78 9.43
C GLU A 111 6.25 -7.27 7.99
N PHE A 112 5.60 -6.59 7.06
CA PHE A 112 5.84 -6.78 5.63
C PHE A 112 7.05 -5.94 5.26
N HIS A 113 8.18 -6.61 5.03
CA HIS A 113 9.43 -5.99 4.63
C HIS A 113 9.61 -6.09 3.12
N SER A 114 9.90 -4.96 2.49
CA SER A 114 10.57 -4.86 1.20
C SER A 114 12.04 -5.29 1.30
N PHE A 115 12.60 -5.83 0.22
CA PHE A 115 14.05 -5.83 0.06
C PHE A 115 14.60 -4.38 0.02
N GLY A 116 15.79 -4.12 0.57
CA GLY A 116 16.43 -2.79 0.55
C GLY A 116 16.01 -1.82 1.65
N GLU A 117 16.24 -0.51 1.42
CA GLU A 117 15.93 0.61 2.34
C GLU A 117 14.49 1.14 2.17
N CYS A 118 13.53 0.24 2.04
CA CYS A 118 12.14 0.60 1.72
C CYS A 118 11.25 0.60 2.98
N THR A 119 9.98 1.01 2.83
CA THR A 119 9.05 1.16 3.97
C THR A 119 8.56 -0.21 4.46
N THR A 120 8.69 -0.46 5.76
CA THR A 120 8.03 -1.59 6.44
C THR A 120 6.56 -1.26 6.68
N TRP A 121 5.68 -2.22 6.39
CA TRP A 121 4.25 -2.11 6.66
C TRP A 121 3.84 -3.06 7.79
N THR A 122 2.96 -2.60 8.66
CA THR A 122 2.35 -3.44 9.71
C THR A 122 0.86 -3.16 9.77
N ILE A 123 0.05 -4.22 9.85
CA ILE A 123 -1.40 -4.12 10.03
C ILE A 123 -1.75 -4.44 11.47
N GLN A 124 -2.48 -3.57 12.15
CA GLN A 124 -2.95 -3.76 13.53
C GLN A 124 -4.47 -3.77 13.57
N LYS A 125 -5.04 -4.69 14.35
CA LYS A 125 -6.45 -4.64 14.72
C LYS A 125 -6.62 -3.76 15.96
N ILE A 126 -7.54 -2.80 15.90
CA ILE A 126 -7.84 -1.87 16.97
C ILE A 126 -9.34 -1.94 17.22
N ASP A 127 -9.75 -2.48 18.37
CA ASP A 127 -11.14 -2.54 18.77
C ASP A 127 -11.43 -1.37 19.73
N ASP A 128 -12.32 -0.44 19.35
CA ASP A 128 -12.68 0.74 20.14
C ASP A 128 -14.17 1.05 20.06
N MET A 129 -14.81 1.27 21.22
CA MET A 129 -16.25 1.56 21.38
C MET A 129 -17.19 0.65 20.57
N GLY A 130 -16.87 -0.64 20.46
CA GLY A 130 -17.67 -1.62 19.70
C GLY A 130 -17.50 -1.56 18.19
N LYS A 131 -16.53 -0.78 17.69
CA LYS A 131 -16.09 -0.75 16.31
C LYS A 131 -14.71 -1.37 16.19
N THR A 132 -14.45 -2.03 15.06
CA THR A 132 -13.12 -2.51 14.70
C THR A 132 -12.53 -1.59 13.64
N TYR A 133 -11.32 -1.12 13.90
CA TYR A 133 -10.48 -0.40 12.96
C TYR A 133 -9.22 -1.21 12.66
N TYR A 134 -8.69 -1.02 11.47
CA TYR A 134 -7.44 -1.61 11.02
C TYR A 134 -6.41 -0.50 10.85
N GLY A 135 -5.44 -0.44 11.75
CA GLY A 135 -4.33 0.51 11.71
C GLY A 135 -3.22 0.01 10.79
N PHE A 136 -2.76 0.86 9.89
CA PHE A 136 -1.59 0.63 9.07
C PHE A 136 -0.45 1.48 9.62
N LEU A 137 0.65 0.85 10.00
CA LEU A 137 1.87 1.52 10.41
C LEU A 137 2.89 1.38 9.28
N LEU A 138 3.41 2.52 8.86
CA LEU A 138 4.43 2.65 7.85
C LEU A 138 5.70 3.16 8.53
N TRP A 139 6.81 2.46 8.35
CA TRP A 139 8.11 2.87 8.90
C TRP A 139 9.20 2.83 7.84
N ARG A 140 9.79 3.99 7.54
CA ARG A 140 10.99 4.11 6.71
C ARG A 140 12.24 3.85 7.53
N TYR A 141 13.30 3.42 6.87
CA TYR A 141 14.62 3.19 7.47
C TYR A 141 15.23 4.43 8.14
N ASP A 142 14.86 5.64 7.70
CA ASP A 142 15.30 6.91 8.27
C ASP A 142 14.51 7.33 9.52
N ASN A 143 13.75 6.40 10.12
CA ASN A 143 12.90 6.61 11.29
C ASN A 143 11.78 7.63 11.06
N VAL A 144 11.34 7.83 9.81
CA VAL A 144 10.10 8.54 9.50
C VAL A 144 8.97 7.53 9.39
N GLY A 145 7.96 7.67 10.26
CA GLY A 145 6.79 6.80 10.28
C GLY A 145 5.50 7.56 9.98
N TYR A 146 4.49 6.83 9.49
CA TYR A 146 3.13 7.33 9.37
C TYR A 146 2.11 6.26 9.73
N ARG A 147 0.98 6.67 10.29
CA ARG A 147 -0.13 5.77 10.62
C ARG A 147 -1.43 6.28 10.04
N PHE A 148 -2.19 5.38 9.43
CA PHE A 148 -3.59 5.61 9.07
C PHE A 148 -4.45 4.44 9.52
N THR A 149 -5.77 4.62 9.48
CA THR A 149 -6.74 3.60 9.93
C THR A 149 -7.84 3.44 8.90
N LEU A 150 -8.29 2.21 8.67
CA LEU A 150 -9.48 1.87 7.90
C LEU A 150 -10.53 1.25 8.82
N GLU A 151 -11.81 1.56 8.63
CA GLU A 151 -12.91 0.91 9.37
C GLU A 151 -13.47 -0.26 8.53
N ASN A 152 -14.27 0.03 7.51
CA ASN A 152 -14.98 -0.98 6.70
C ASN A 152 -14.39 -1.17 5.29
N GLN A 153 -13.28 -0.52 4.99
CA GLN A 153 -12.72 -0.42 3.63
C GLN A 153 -11.55 -1.37 3.37
N MET A 154 -11.32 -2.35 4.27
CA MET A 154 -10.16 -3.23 4.19
C MET A 154 -10.10 -4.01 2.87
N LYS A 155 -11.24 -4.54 2.43
CA LYS A 155 -11.34 -5.27 1.16
C LYS A 155 -11.07 -4.36 -0.04
N ASP A 156 -11.68 -3.19 -0.06
CA ASP A 156 -11.57 -2.23 -1.17
C ASP A 156 -10.13 -1.69 -1.28
N PHE A 157 -9.50 -1.39 -0.15
CA PHE A 157 -8.10 -0.97 -0.11
C PHE A 157 -7.17 -2.10 -0.60
N GLY A 158 -7.44 -3.34 -0.18
CA GLY A 158 -6.71 -4.50 -0.67
C GLY A 158 -6.82 -4.66 -2.19
N GLN A 159 -8.02 -4.56 -2.74
CA GLN A 159 -8.26 -4.59 -4.19
C GLN A 159 -7.57 -3.44 -4.92
N TYR A 160 -7.57 -2.24 -4.34
CA TYR A 160 -6.86 -1.09 -4.88
C TYR A 160 -5.33 -1.33 -4.95
N LEU A 161 -4.72 -1.91 -3.91
CA LEU A 161 -3.29 -2.24 -3.92
C LEU A 161 -2.95 -3.30 -4.97
N ILE A 162 -3.78 -4.34 -5.09
CA ILE A 162 -3.64 -5.34 -6.16
C ILE A 162 -3.78 -4.71 -7.54
N TYR A 163 -4.71 -3.79 -7.72
CA TYR A 163 -4.83 -3.04 -8.97
C TYR A 163 -3.59 -2.20 -9.27
N CYS A 164 -3.00 -1.53 -8.28
CA CYS A 164 -1.76 -0.78 -8.46
C CYS A 164 -0.59 -1.69 -8.89
N HIS A 165 -0.51 -2.88 -8.31
CA HIS A 165 0.47 -3.92 -8.68
C HIS A 165 0.31 -4.37 -10.13
N GLU A 166 -0.90 -4.78 -10.54
CA GLU A 166 -1.15 -5.23 -11.91
C GLU A 166 -0.97 -4.09 -12.92
N TYR A 167 -1.41 -2.87 -12.59
CA TYR A 167 -1.17 -1.69 -13.41
C TYR A 167 0.33 -1.46 -13.67
N MET A 168 1.15 -1.64 -12.63
CA MET A 168 2.59 -1.48 -12.75
C MET A 168 3.21 -2.53 -13.68
N LYS A 169 2.83 -3.81 -13.56
CA LYS A 169 3.30 -4.87 -14.46
C LYS A 169 2.98 -4.57 -15.92
N ASP A 170 1.76 -4.10 -16.19
CA ASP A 170 1.35 -3.72 -17.55
C ASP A 170 2.11 -2.49 -18.04
N HIS A 171 2.34 -1.51 -17.18
CA HIS A 171 3.12 -0.32 -17.51
C HIS A 171 4.55 -0.66 -17.91
N VAL A 172 5.21 -1.58 -17.20
CA VAL A 172 6.58 -2.01 -17.52
C VAL A 172 6.63 -2.81 -18.83
N ARG A 173 5.64 -3.69 -19.07
CA ARG A 173 5.56 -4.47 -20.31
C ARG A 173 5.36 -3.58 -21.54
N ALA A 174 4.57 -2.51 -21.43
CA ALA A 174 4.29 -1.60 -22.53
C ALA A 174 5.45 -0.68 -22.93
N VAL A 175 6.50 -0.61 -22.10
CA VAL A 175 7.70 0.22 -22.32
C VAL A 175 8.84 -0.55 -23.00
N LYS A 176 8.70 -1.87 -23.19
CA LYS A 176 9.59 -2.70 -24.02
C LYS A 176 9.24 -2.58 -25.51
#